data_AF-A0A954G8E9-F1
#
_entry.id   AF-A0A954G8E9-F1
#
_cell.length_a   1.000
_cell.length_b   1.000
_cell.length_c   1.000
_cell.angle_alpha   90.00
_cell.angle_beta   90.00
_cell.angle_gamma   90.00
#
_symmetry.space_group_name_H-M   'P 1'
#
loop_
_entity.id
_entity.type
_entity.pdbx_description
1 polymer ?
#
loop_
_entity_poly.entity_id
_entity_poly.type
_entity_poly.pdbx_seq_one_letter_code
_entity_poly.pdbx_strand_id
1 'polypeptide(L)'
;MSSRPSHYLIIIAVVLFLGALALFLTLKAPPQQQNRPNVLGLISYEKAEELPRFKNEGIAYLENERYTDSDALLERLTEELPTQQIGFRDLTICRLLQLTPEKVSAQPEGQELAQQALETVNQLIKIAPDSAVSYVLSARIYGALGQTQQALKVFQRAIEQDPQDAAIWFELSQVQKQSDNPGTQKTSNESLAKAWELQPENLFLSLDYLQVVADQKSAQATPVFEKIKQLAAPLADSVKDHTRLDLNKLIDDSLTAIKEQQWNVVLRNARIMRNVLIAEDLVKSDRRRVEQNPLEFVIHDFPPAFYAAVEWPVQQKPLSVQFADPSSLKFANESPSDIKDLQIADFDLDGKPDLIVLTVKQVSVFKQSANGAWELITQQECGGD
;
A
#
# COMPACT_ATOMS: atom_id res chain seq x y z
N MET A 1 28.31 -3.98 68.80
CA MET A 1 27.91 -2.85 67.93
C MET A 1 28.03 -3.31 66.49
N SER A 2 26.90 -3.54 65.80
CA SER A 2 26.84 -3.95 64.39
C SER A 2 25.89 -2.99 63.69
N SER A 3 26.45 -2.01 62.97
CA SER A 3 25.67 -1.06 62.17
C SER A 3 25.97 -1.28 60.68
N ARG A 4 25.09 -2.09 60.08
CA ARG A 4 24.58 -2.07 58.70
C ARG A 4 25.38 -1.27 57.65
N PRO A 5 26.22 -1.92 56.83
CA PRO A 5 26.74 -1.34 55.59
C PRO A 5 25.78 -1.51 54.38
N SER A 6 24.62 -2.16 54.56
CA SER A 6 23.76 -2.57 53.44
C SER A 6 22.92 -1.46 52.81
N HIS A 7 22.51 -0.43 53.56
CA HIS A 7 21.66 0.62 53.00
C HIS A 7 22.43 1.59 52.11
N TYR A 8 23.68 1.92 52.44
CA TYR A 8 24.50 2.79 51.60
C TYR A 8 24.83 2.16 50.25
N LEU A 9 25.10 0.84 50.22
CA LEU A 9 25.33 0.11 48.97
C LEU A 9 24.12 0.09 48.05
N ILE A 10 22.91 -0.08 48.61
CA ILE A 10 21.66 -0.06 47.83
C ILE A 10 21.40 1.34 47.28
N ILE A 11 21.60 2.38 48.09
CA ILE A 11 21.41 3.77 47.65
C ILE A 11 22.41 4.12 46.54
N ILE A 12 23.68 3.72 46.67
CA ILE A 12 24.69 3.93 45.62
C ILE A 12 24.31 3.20 44.33
N ALA A 13 23.84 1.95 44.42
CA ALA A 13 23.42 1.19 43.24
C ALA A 13 22.22 1.83 42.53
N VAL A 14 21.23 2.33 43.28
CA VAL A 14 20.05 3.00 42.71
C VAL A 14 20.43 4.34 42.07
N VAL A 15 21.33 5.12 42.70
CA VAL A 15 21.81 6.39 42.13
C VAL A 15 22.63 6.16 40.87
N LEU A 16 23.48 5.13 40.85
CA LEU A 16 24.24 4.75 39.64
C LEU A 16 23.32 4.25 38.53
N PHE A 17 22.29 3.46 38.87
CA PHE A 17 21.32 2.96 37.90
C PHE A 17 20.47 4.10 37.31
N LEU A 18 19.97 5.01 38.15
CA LEU A 18 19.21 6.18 37.68
C LEU A 18 20.09 7.14 36.89
N GLY A 19 21.37 7.30 37.25
CA GLY A 19 22.35 8.07 36.48
C GLY A 19 22.63 7.44 35.12
N ALA A 20 22.81 6.12 35.05
CA ALA A 20 22.99 5.39 33.80
C ALA A 20 21.73 5.42 32.92
N LEU A 21 20.54 5.32 33.52
CA LEU A 21 19.26 5.40 32.82
C LEU A 21 19.00 6.82 32.29
N ALA A 22 19.30 7.86 33.07
CA ALA A 22 19.21 9.24 32.63
C ALA A 22 20.23 9.55 31.52
N LEU A 23 21.45 9.01 31.60
CA LEU A 23 22.46 9.09 30.54
C LEU A 23 21.98 8.34 29.28
N PHE A 24 21.41 7.15 29.42
CA PHE A 24 20.84 6.37 28.30
C PHE A 24 19.64 7.07 27.64
N LEU A 25 18.78 7.72 28.43
CA LEU A 25 17.61 8.46 27.94
C LEU A 25 17.96 9.84 27.35
N THR A 26 19.12 10.42 27.70
CA THR A 26 19.59 11.73 27.19
C THR A 26 20.66 11.61 26.10
N LEU A 27 21.33 10.47 26.01
CA LEU A 27 22.04 10.06 24.80
C LEU A 27 20.99 9.85 23.72
N LYS A 28 20.69 10.90 22.94
CA LYS A 28 20.26 10.70 21.55
C LYS A 28 21.21 9.66 20.99
N ALA A 29 20.68 8.53 20.51
CA ALA A 29 21.45 7.60 19.73
C ALA A 29 22.31 8.45 18.78
N PRO A 30 23.65 8.25 18.73
CA PRO A 30 24.44 8.96 17.75
C PRO A 30 23.69 8.76 16.43
N PRO A 31 23.43 9.83 15.64
CA PRO A 31 22.85 9.61 14.32
C PRO A 31 23.74 8.53 13.72
N GLN A 32 23.18 7.36 13.45
CA GLN A 32 23.93 6.33 12.76
C GLN A 32 24.52 7.08 11.59
N GLN A 33 25.84 7.11 11.50
CA GLN A 33 26.51 7.52 10.28
C GLN A 33 26.17 6.42 9.28
N GLN A 34 24.91 6.40 8.83
CA GLN A 34 24.51 5.82 7.58
C GLN A 34 25.39 6.55 6.58
N ASN A 35 26.36 5.83 6.01
CA ASN A 35 26.81 6.13 4.66
C ASN A 35 25.54 6.45 3.87
N ARG A 36 25.27 7.73 3.56
CA ARG A 36 24.01 8.12 2.90
C ARG A 36 24.20 7.94 1.40
N PRO A 37 23.70 6.87 0.77
CA PRO A 37 23.66 6.77 -0.69
C PRO A 37 22.72 7.79 -1.34
N ASN A 38 21.98 8.61 -0.57
CA ASN A 38 20.95 9.54 -1.05
C ASN A 38 21.35 11.02 -1.00
N VAL A 39 22.62 11.38 -1.24
CA VAL A 39 22.96 12.80 -1.39
C VAL A 39 22.54 13.24 -2.80
N LEU A 40 21.45 13.99 -2.86
CA LEU A 40 21.01 14.61 -4.10
C LEU A 40 21.96 15.75 -4.45
N GLY A 41 22.44 15.76 -5.70
CA GLY A 41 23.09 16.95 -6.25
C GLY A 41 22.09 18.10 -6.41
N LEU A 42 22.60 19.30 -6.64
CA LEU A 42 21.78 20.44 -7.03
C LEU A 42 21.04 20.13 -8.33
N ILE A 43 19.74 20.43 -8.39
CA ILE A 43 18.87 20.17 -9.55
C ILE A 43 18.48 21.52 -10.16
N SER A 44 18.76 21.72 -11.45
CA SER A 44 18.30 22.92 -12.15
C SER A 44 16.77 22.93 -12.25
N TYR A 45 16.18 24.13 -12.27
CA TYR A 45 14.73 24.26 -12.42
C TYR A 45 14.19 23.57 -13.69
N GLU A 46 14.89 23.72 -14.83
CA GLU A 46 14.53 23.08 -16.11
C GLU A 46 14.44 21.55 -15.96
N LYS A 47 15.45 20.93 -15.34
CA LYS A 47 15.42 19.49 -15.06
C LYS A 47 14.29 19.13 -14.09
N ALA A 48 14.03 19.96 -13.08
CA ALA A 48 12.94 19.74 -12.15
C ALA A 48 11.54 19.84 -12.78
N GLU A 49 11.39 20.52 -13.92
CA GLU A 49 10.13 20.54 -14.70
C GLU A 49 9.93 19.25 -15.51
N GLU A 50 11.01 18.61 -15.99
CA GLU A 50 10.91 17.38 -16.77
C GLU A 50 10.74 16.11 -15.92
N LEU A 51 11.39 16.03 -14.75
CA LEU A 51 11.38 14.83 -13.92
C LEU A 51 9.98 14.36 -13.45
N PRO A 52 9.04 15.27 -13.08
CA PRO A 52 7.67 14.89 -12.81
C PRO A 52 6.97 14.25 -14.01
N ARG A 53 7.33 14.64 -15.24
CA ARG A 53 6.78 14.05 -16.46
C ARG A 53 7.19 12.59 -16.58
N PHE A 54 8.49 12.28 -16.49
CA PHE A 54 8.99 10.90 -16.54
C PHE A 54 8.35 10.02 -15.48
N LYS A 55 8.27 10.52 -14.23
CA LYS A 55 7.64 9.83 -13.11
C LYS A 55 6.13 9.60 -13.35
N ASN A 56 5.36 10.66 -13.63
CA ASN A 56 3.90 10.56 -13.77
C ASN A 56 3.48 9.72 -14.98
N GLU A 57 4.08 9.96 -16.15
CA GLU A 57 3.77 9.19 -17.36
C GLU A 57 4.27 7.74 -17.21
N GLY A 58 5.46 7.54 -16.62
CA GLY A 58 6.02 6.20 -16.37
C GLY A 58 5.12 5.36 -15.46
N ILE A 59 4.62 5.94 -14.36
CA ILE A 59 3.68 5.28 -13.45
C ILE A 59 2.32 5.06 -14.14
N ALA A 60 1.81 6.05 -14.88
CA ALA A 60 0.54 5.90 -15.60
C ALA A 60 0.60 4.73 -16.61
N TYR A 61 1.70 4.59 -17.34
CA TYR A 61 1.89 3.45 -18.24
C TYR A 61 2.05 2.13 -17.47
N LEU A 62 2.75 2.14 -16.33
CA LEU A 62 2.90 0.98 -15.46
C LEU A 62 1.54 0.43 -15.01
N GLU A 63 0.67 1.29 -14.51
CA GLU A 63 -0.66 0.94 -13.99
C GLU A 63 -1.63 0.48 -15.11
N ASN A 64 -1.39 0.88 -16.35
CA ASN A 64 -2.15 0.47 -17.52
C ASN A 64 -1.49 -0.71 -18.28
N GLU A 65 -0.57 -1.43 -17.64
CA GLU A 65 0.15 -2.60 -18.20
C GLU A 65 0.93 -2.30 -19.49
N ARG A 66 1.21 -1.02 -19.77
CA ARG A 66 2.04 -0.56 -20.89
C ARG A 66 3.51 -0.53 -20.49
N TYR A 67 4.03 -1.72 -20.15
CA TYR A 67 5.33 -1.83 -19.49
C TYR A 67 6.50 -1.32 -20.34
N THR A 68 6.48 -1.49 -21.66
CA THR A 68 7.58 -1.00 -22.53
C THR A 68 7.68 0.52 -22.53
N ASP A 69 6.54 1.22 -22.55
CA ASP A 69 6.50 2.69 -22.48
C ASP A 69 6.92 3.18 -21.08
N SER A 70 6.49 2.44 -20.05
CA SER A 70 6.85 2.71 -18.66
C SER A 70 8.35 2.54 -18.42
N ASP A 71 8.94 1.42 -18.86
CA ASP A 71 10.34 1.08 -18.66
C ASP A 71 11.25 2.18 -19.22
N ALA A 72 10.98 2.64 -20.45
CA ALA A 72 11.76 3.71 -21.08
C ALA A 72 11.76 5.01 -20.26
N LEU A 73 10.61 5.43 -19.71
CA LEU A 73 10.53 6.66 -18.92
C LEU A 73 11.14 6.51 -17.52
N LEU A 74 10.94 5.36 -16.88
CA LEU A 74 11.49 5.08 -15.57
C LEU A 74 13.02 4.86 -15.64
N GLU A 75 13.53 4.31 -16.73
CA GLU A 75 14.97 4.23 -17.00
C GLU A 75 15.59 5.63 -17.13
N ARG A 76 14.98 6.53 -17.92
CA ARG A 76 15.39 7.94 -17.95
C ARG A 76 15.38 8.58 -16.56
N LEU A 77 14.37 8.30 -15.75
CA LEU A 77 14.31 8.80 -14.38
C LEU A 77 15.49 8.30 -13.53
N THR A 78 15.92 7.04 -13.70
CA THR A 78 17.11 6.51 -13.01
C THR A 78 18.42 7.10 -13.52
N GLU A 79 18.53 7.40 -14.82
CA GLU A 79 19.71 8.07 -15.39
C GLU A 79 19.87 9.48 -14.82
N GLU A 80 18.75 10.20 -14.73
CA GLU A 80 18.73 11.58 -14.25
C GLU A 80 18.88 11.68 -12.71
N LEU A 81 18.42 10.66 -11.97
CA LEU A 81 18.48 10.59 -10.51
C LEU A 81 19.12 9.27 -10.03
N PRO A 82 20.42 9.03 -10.30
CA PRO A 82 21.07 7.72 -10.12
C PRO A 82 21.25 7.31 -8.65
N THR A 83 21.02 8.25 -7.72
CA THR A 83 21.12 8.03 -6.28
C THR A 83 19.76 7.99 -5.59
N GLN A 84 18.65 8.04 -6.35
CA GLN A 84 17.31 8.12 -5.77
C GLN A 84 16.53 6.82 -5.87
N GLN A 85 15.86 6.48 -4.78
CA GLN A 85 15.10 5.24 -4.67
C GLN A 85 13.90 5.18 -5.64
N ILE A 86 13.21 6.29 -5.88
CA ILE A 86 11.96 6.35 -6.67
C ILE A 86 12.09 5.68 -8.03
N GLY A 87 13.03 6.14 -8.87
CA GLY A 87 13.23 5.60 -10.20
C GLY A 87 13.59 4.11 -10.18
N PHE A 88 14.53 3.72 -9.30
CA PHE A 88 14.96 2.33 -9.24
C PHE A 88 13.89 1.39 -8.69
N ARG A 89 13.06 1.85 -7.74
CA ARG A 89 11.97 1.02 -7.19
C ARG A 89 10.90 0.80 -8.24
N ASP A 90 10.43 1.86 -8.89
CA ASP A 90 9.36 1.77 -9.86
C ASP A 90 9.82 1.02 -11.12
N LEU A 91 11.04 1.23 -11.58
CA LEU A 91 11.64 0.45 -12.68
C LEU A 91 11.79 -1.03 -12.31
N THR A 92 12.18 -1.34 -11.07
CA THR A 92 12.21 -2.72 -10.57
C THR A 92 10.83 -3.37 -10.64
N ILE A 93 9.78 -2.66 -10.21
CA ILE A 93 8.40 -3.14 -10.26
C ILE A 93 7.96 -3.37 -11.71
N CYS A 94 8.23 -2.40 -12.61
CA CYS A 94 7.93 -2.50 -14.04
C CYS A 94 8.59 -3.73 -14.67
N ARG A 95 9.89 -3.94 -14.42
CA ARG A 95 10.62 -5.10 -14.96
C ARG A 95 10.15 -6.41 -14.35
N LEU A 96 9.87 -6.45 -13.04
CA LEU A 96 9.31 -7.62 -12.36
C LEU A 96 7.97 -8.06 -12.99
N LEU A 97 7.06 -7.12 -13.27
CA LEU A 97 5.75 -7.43 -13.85
C LEU A 97 5.84 -7.95 -15.29
N GLN A 98 6.94 -7.69 -16.00
CA GLN A 98 7.20 -8.22 -17.33
C GLN A 98 7.83 -9.62 -17.31
N LEU A 99 8.40 -10.05 -16.18
CA LEU A 99 9.02 -11.37 -16.05
C LEU A 99 7.95 -12.45 -16.02
N THR A 100 7.95 -13.27 -17.07
CA THR A 100 7.15 -14.50 -17.16
C THR A 100 8.08 -15.66 -17.47
N PRO A 101 7.87 -16.85 -16.89
CA PRO A 101 8.70 -18.03 -17.18
C PRO A 101 8.82 -18.32 -18.68
N GLU A 102 7.75 -18.09 -19.44
CA GLU A 102 7.69 -18.30 -20.88
C GLU A 102 8.61 -17.31 -21.62
N LYS A 103 8.54 -16.00 -21.31
CA LYS A 103 9.41 -15.01 -21.95
C LYS A 103 10.89 -15.28 -21.66
N VAL A 104 11.22 -15.57 -20.40
CA VAL A 104 12.63 -15.77 -19.96
C VAL A 104 13.25 -17.02 -20.59
N SER A 105 12.50 -18.11 -20.70
CA SER A 105 13.02 -19.37 -21.22
C SER A 105 13.06 -19.45 -22.75
N ALA A 106 12.16 -18.75 -23.45
CA ALA A 106 11.97 -18.92 -24.89
C ALA A 106 12.73 -17.91 -25.76
N GLN A 107 13.14 -16.76 -25.22
CA GLN A 107 13.59 -15.62 -26.03
C GLN A 107 14.86 -14.95 -25.47
N PRO A 108 15.82 -14.54 -26.32
CA PRO A 108 16.97 -13.73 -25.89
C PRO A 108 16.58 -12.45 -25.15
N GLU A 109 15.52 -11.79 -25.63
CA GLU A 109 14.95 -10.57 -25.01
C GLU A 109 14.49 -10.83 -23.57
N GLY A 110 13.94 -12.01 -23.27
CA GLY A 110 13.55 -12.38 -21.91
C GLY A 110 14.74 -12.60 -20.98
N GLN A 111 15.87 -13.08 -21.50
CA GLN A 111 17.11 -13.20 -20.74
C GLN A 111 17.74 -11.83 -20.47
N GLU A 112 17.68 -10.93 -21.44
CA GLU A 112 18.12 -9.54 -21.28
C GLU A 112 17.27 -8.81 -20.23
N LEU A 113 15.94 -8.92 -20.31
CA LEU A 113 15.03 -8.36 -19.31
C LEU A 113 15.30 -8.93 -17.90
N ALA A 114 15.56 -10.24 -17.80
CA ALA A 114 15.93 -10.86 -16.52
C ALA A 114 17.21 -10.27 -15.95
N GLN A 115 18.23 -10.04 -16.79
CA GLN A 115 19.47 -9.43 -16.38
C GLN A 115 19.28 -7.97 -15.95
N GLN A 116 18.50 -7.20 -16.72
CA GLN A 116 18.13 -5.82 -16.41
C GLN A 116 17.37 -5.72 -15.08
N ALA A 117 16.39 -6.59 -14.83
CA ALA A 117 15.64 -6.64 -13.57
C ALA A 117 16.56 -6.90 -12.37
N LEU A 118 17.48 -7.87 -12.49
CA LEU A 118 18.46 -8.18 -11.46
C LEU A 118 19.44 -7.02 -11.23
N GLU A 119 19.89 -6.34 -12.28
CA GLU A 119 20.75 -5.17 -12.15
C GLU A 119 20.04 -4.01 -11.45
N THR A 120 18.83 -3.67 -11.90
CA THR A 120 18.02 -2.60 -11.31
C THR A 120 17.75 -2.85 -9.83
N VAL A 121 17.35 -4.07 -9.44
CA VAL A 121 17.07 -4.37 -8.04
C VAL A 121 18.34 -4.39 -7.18
N ASN A 122 19.48 -4.78 -7.74
CA ASN A 122 20.76 -4.69 -7.05
C ASN A 122 21.18 -3.23 -6.80
N GLN A 123 20.91 -2.32 -7.74
CA GLN A 123 21.11 -0.89 -7.51
C GLN A 123 20.13 -0.35 -6.47
N LEU A 124 18.86 -0.76 -6.52
CA LEU A 124 17.86 -0.41 -5.51
C LEU A 124 18.31 -0.82 -4.10
N ILE A 125 18.85 -2.03 -3.93
CA ILE A 125 19.39 -2.50 -2.64
C ILE A 125 20.61 -1.68 -2.20
N LYS A 126 21.47 -1.23 -3.11
CA LYS A 126 22.60 -0.35 -2.75
C LYS A 126 22.12 1.03 -2.29
N ILE A 127 21.06 1.55 -2.90
CA ILE A 127 20.47 2.86 -2.59
C ILE A 127 19.65 2.81 -1.29
N ALA A 128 18.94 1.70 -1.05
CA ALA A 128 18.09 1.50 0.12
C ALA A 128 18.36 0.14 0.77
N PRO A 129 19.54 -0.03 1.42
CA PRO A 129 19.96 -1.31 2.01
C PRO A 129 19.19 -1.66 3.29
N ASP A 130 18.47 -0.71 3.87
CA ASP A 130 17.63 -0.86 5.06
C ASP A 130 16.14 -1.05 4.72
N SER A 131 15.80 -1.14 3.43
CA SER A 131 14.41 -1.28 2.99
C SER A 131 14.03 -2.75 2.78
N ALA A 132 13.11 -3.26 3.60
CA ALA A 132 12.55 -4.60 3.43
C ALA A 132 11.94 -4.80 2.03
N VAL A 133 11.25 -3.77 1.50
CA VAL A 133 10.65 -3.77 0.15
C VAL A 133 11.70 -4.03 -0.94
N SER A 134 12.90 -3.45 -0.85
CA SER A 134 13.98 -3.71 -1.83
C SER A 134 14.33 -5.20 -1.90
N TYR A 135 14.39 -5.86 -0.74
CA TYR A 135 14.65 -7.30 -0.66
C TYR A 135 13.43 -8.13 -1.09
N VAL A 136 12.20 -7.73 -0.75
CA VAL A 136 10.98 -8.41 -1.24
C VAL A 136 10.93 -8.40 -2.77
N LEU A 137 11.14 -7.24 -3.41
CA LEU A 137 11.18 -7.13 -4.87
C LEU A 137 12.28 -8.01 -5.47
N SER A 138 13.47 -8.03 -4.86
CA SER A 138 14.57 -8.90 -5.30
C SER A 138 14.23 -10.38 -5.19
N ALA A 139 13.60 -10.79 -4.09
CA ALA A 139 13.19 -12.17 -3.88
C ALA A 139 12.10 -12.61 -4.87
N ARG A 140 11.15 -11.71 -5.17
CA ARG A 140 10.12 -11.92 -6.21
C ARG A 140 10.73 -12.05 -7.61
N ILE A 141 11.75 -11.24 -7.95
CA ILE A 141 12.49 -11.39 -9.21
C ILE A 141 13.16 -12.77 -9.26
N TYR A 142 13.89 -13.19 -8.22
CA TYR A 142 14.48 -14.52 -8.20
C TYR A 142 13.44 -15.64 -8.31
N GLY A 143 12.27 -15.49 -7.68
CA GLY A 143 11.14 -16.40 -7.81
C GLY A 143 10.61 -16.49 -9.24
N ALA A 144 10.40 -15.35 -9.90
CA ALA A 144 9.95 -15.29 -11.30
C ALA A 144 10.96 -15.93 -12.27
N LEU A 145 12.25 -15.91 -11.92
CA LEU A 145 13.34 -16.57 -12.67
C LEU A 145 13.53 -18.05 -12.30
N GLY A 146 12.69 -18.62 -11.43
CA GLY A 146 12.82 -20.02 -10.96
C GLY A 146 14.03 -20.27 -10.04
N GLN A 147 14.68 -19.22 -9.56
CA GLN A 147 15.86 -19.28 -8.70
C GLN A 147 15.45 -19.35 -7.22
N THR A 148 14.74 -20.42 -6.86
CA THR A 148 14.12 -20.59 -5.53
C THR A 148 15.12 -20.43 -4.38
N GLN A 149 16.34 -20.96 -4.50
CA GLN A 149 17.35 -20.87 -3.42
C GLN A 149 17.83 -19.44 -3.16
N GLN A 150 17.94 -18.64 -4.22
CA GLN A 150 18.29 -17.23 -4.14
C GLN A 150 17.14 -16.44 -3.53
N ALA A 151 15.91 -16.70 -3.98
CA ALA A 151 14.71 -16.07 -3.41
C ALA A 151 14.62 -16.30 -1.89
N LEU A 152 14.84 -17.53 -1.41
CA LEU A 152 14.86 -17.85 0.03
C LEU A 152 15.91 -17.05 0.81
N LYS A 153 17.13 -16.92 0.27
CA LYS A 153 18.20 -16.14 0.90
C LYS A 153 17.85 -14.65 0.98
N VAL A 154 17.22 -14.12 -0.06
CA VAL A 154 16.84 -12.71 -0.12
C VAL A 154 15.64 -12.42 0.79
N PHE A 155 14.65 -13.31 0.87
CA PHE A 155 13.56 -13.17 1.85
C PHE A 155 14.08 -13.16 3.29
N GLN A 156 15.13 -13.92 3.60
CA GLN A 156 15.76 -13.83 4.92
C GLN A 156 16.33 -12.43 5.21
N ARG A 157 16.88 -11.75 4.20
CA ARG A 157 17.31 -10.34 4.32
C ARG A 157 16.12 -9.38 4.49
N ALA A 158 15.02 -9.63 3.81
CA ALA A 158 13.80 -8.84 3.98
C ALA A 158 13.28 -8.90 5.43
N ILE A 159 13.27 -10.10 6.02
CA ILE A 159 12.88 -10.33 7.43
C ILE A 159 13.86 -9.67 8.41
N GLU A 160 15.16 -9.64 8.08
CA GLU A 160 16.15 -8.92 8.91
C GLU A 160 15.85 -7.41 8.96
N GLN A 161 15.29 -6.84 7.89
CA GLN A 161 14.92 -5.42 7.85
C GLN A 161 13.57 -5.14 8.52
N ASP A 162 12.57 -5.97 8.27
CA ASP A 162 11.25 -5.88 8.92
C ASP A 162 10.75 -7.26 9.39
N PRO A 163 11.06 -7.65 10.64
CA PRO A 163 10.63 -8.93 11.18
C PRO A 163 9.15 -8.96 11.59
N GLN A 164 8.46 -7.82 11.59
CA GLN A 164 7.05 -7.71 12.01
C GLN A 164 6.07 -7.68 10.83
N ASP A 165 6.57 -7.68 9.59
CA ASP A 165 5.72 -7.73 8.41
C ASP A 165 5.26 -9.17 8.09
N ALA A 166 3.97 -9.41 8.34
CA ALA A 166 3.34 -10.71 8.09
C ALA A 166 3.35 -11.12 6.61
N ALA A 167 3.33 -10.17 5.67
CA ALA A 167 3.34 -10.46 4.22
C ALA A 167 4.67 -11.11 3.82
N ILE A 168 5.79 -10.63 4.35
CA ILE A 168 7.13 -11.18 4.08
C ILE A 168 7.22 -12.64 4.58
N TRP A 169 6.73 -12.90 5.79
CA TRP A 169 6.68 -14.26 6.35
C TRP A 169 5.77 -15.18 5.54
N PHE A 170 4.63 -14.66 5.07
CA PHE A 170 3.72 -15.41 4.21
C PHE A 170 4.40 -15.76 2.87
N GLU A 171 4.97 -14.79 2.16
CA GLU A 171 5.68 -15.03 0.89
C GLU A 171 6.86 -16.01 1.03
N LEU A 172 7.65 -15.87 2.10
CA LEU A 172 8.70 -16.85 2.41
C LEU A 172 8.11 -18.25 2.56
N SER A 173 7.00 -18.39 3.28
CA SER A 173 6.33 -19.69 3.45
C SER A 173 5.94 -20.30 2.10
N GLN A 174 5.49 -19.49 1.15
CA GLN A 174 5.06 -19.94 -0.18
C GLN A 174 6.25 -20.39 -1.03
N VAL A 175 7.36 -19.64 -1.02
CA VAL A 175 8.60 -20.05 -1.71
C VAL A 175 9.18 -21.33 -1.11
N GLN A 176 9.11 -21.49 0.23
CA GLN A 176 9.53 -22.72 0.90
C GLN A 176 8.69 -23.93 0.49
N LYS A 177 7.36 -23.78 0.32
CA LYS A 177 6.48 -24.87 -0.18
C LYS A 177 6.86 -25.32 -1.59
N GLN A 178 7.32 -24.39 -2.43
CA GLN A 178 7.70 -24.66 -3.81
C GLN A 178 9.09 -25.30 -3.94
N SER A 179 9.89 -25.31 -2.87
CA SER A 179 11.22 -25.94 -2.90
C SER A 179 11.10 -27.46 -2.79
N ASP A 180 11.75 -28.19 -3.70
CA ASP A 180 11.80 -29.66 -3.75
C ASP A 180 12.53 -30.35 -2.58
N ASN A 181 12.94 -29.60 -1.55
CA ASN A 181 13.74 -30.12 -0.45
C ASN A 181 12.83 -30.74 0.63
N PRO A 182 13.04 -32.01 1.04
CA PRO A 182 12.16 -32.69 2.00
C PRO A 182 12.02 -32.04 3.40
N GLY A 183 12.88 -31.08 3.74
CA GLY A 183 12.84 -30.33 5.00
C GLY A 183 12.08 -29.00 4.95
N THR A 184 11.74 -28.49 3.76
CA THR A 184 11.16 -27.14 3.61
C THR A 184 9.70 -27.05 4.01
N GLN A 185 8.98 -28.17 4.05
CA GLN A 185 7.61 -28.21 4.56
C GLN A 185 7.54 -27.73 6.02
N LYS A 186 8.50 -28.16 6.87
CA LYS A 186 8.54 -27.76 8.27
C LYS A 186 8.81 -26.26 8.40
N THR A 187 9.82 -25.75 7.71
CA THR A 187 10.17 -24.32 7.75
C THR A 187 9.07 -23.45 7.15
N SER A 188 8.38 -23.94 6.11
CA SER A 188 7.21 -23.27 5.53
C SER A 188 6.08 -23.14 6.55
N ASN A 189 5.78 -24.24 7.24
CA ASN A 189 4.76 -24.25 8.29
C ASN A 189 5.12 -23.28 9.43
N GLU A 190 6.40 -23.17 9.80
CA GLU A 190 6.89 -22.21 10.79
C GLU A 190 6.74 -20.76 10.31
N SER A 191 7.09 -20.46 9.05
CA SER A 191 6.93 -19.12 8.47
C SER A 191 5.45 -18.72 8.35
N LEU A 192 4.57 -19.64 7.95
CA LEU A 192 3.12 -19.40 7.92
C LEU A 192 2.54 -19.20 9.32
N ALA A 193 2.99 -19.98 10.30
CA ALA A 193 2.63 -19.75 11.71
C ALA A 193 3.03 -18.34 12.13
N LYS A 194 4.23 -17.88 11.74
CA LYS A 194 4.71 -16.55 12.08
C LYS A 194 3.88 -15.44 11.43
N ALA A 195 3.51 -15.59 10.17
CA ALA A 195 2.59 -14.67 9.49
C ALA A 195 1.25 -14.57 10.24
N TRP A 196 0.67 -15.72 10.63
CA TRP A 196 -0.57 -15.75 11.41
C TRP A 196 -0.43 -15.14 12.82
N GLU A 197 0.69 -15.37 13.51
CA GLU A 197 0.95 -14.74 14.83
C GLU A 197 1.01 -13.21 14.75
N LEU A 198 1.52 -12.67 13.65
CA LEU A 198 1.63 -11.23 13.41
C LEU A 198 0.30 -10.59 13.00
N GLN A 199 -0.57 -11.35 12.32
CA GLN A 199 -1.91 -10.91 11.92
C GLN A 199 -2.98 -11.97 12.25
N PRO A 200 -3.25 -12.24 13.54
CA PRO A 200 -4.21 -13.26 13.95
C PRO A 200 -5.66 -12.88 13.61
N GLU A 201 -5.93 -11.62 13.26
CA GLU A 201 -7.20 -11.12 12.75
C GLU A 201 -7.40 -11.30 11.24
N ASN A 202 -6.40 -11.83 10.53
CA ASN A 202 -6.50 -12.16 9.11
C ASN A 202 -7.15 -13.56 8.95
N LEU A 203 -8.37 -13.60 8.42
CA LEU A 203 -9.13 -14.84 8.26
C LEU A 203 -8.50 -15.77 7.21
N PHE A 204 -7.90 -15.21 6.15
CA PHE A 204 -7.18 -16.00 5.15
C PHE A 204 -5.99 -16.75 5.76
N LEU A 205 -5.14 -16.06 6.53
CA LEU A 205 -4.03 -16.69 7.25
C LEU A 205 -4.52 -17.73 8.26
N SER A 206 -5.62 -17.45 8.96
CA SER A 206 -6.21 -18.40 9.91
C SER A 206 -6.66 -19.69 9.23
N LEU A 207 -7.28 -19.62 8.06
CA LEU A 207 -7.72 -20.78 7.28
C LEU A 207 -6.54 -21.62 6.76
N ASP A 208 -5.48 -20.96 6.29
CA ASP A 208 -4.27 -21.62 5.81
C ASP A 208 -3.48 -22.25 6.96
N TYR A 209 -3.29 -21.54 8.07
CA TYR A 209 -2.61 -22.07 9.25
C TYR A 209 -3.40 -23.20 9.91
N LEU A 210 -4.73 -23.16 9.89
CA LEU A 210 -5.59 -24.25 10.36
C LEU A 210 -5.27 -25.57 9.65
N GLN A 211 -4.99 -25.55 8.33
CA GLN A 211 -4.61 -26.77 7.61
C GLN A 211 -3.36 -27.40 8.20
N VAL A 212 -2.37 -26.56 8.52
CA VAL A 212 -1.08 -26.99 9.05
C VAL A 212 -1.25 -27.63 10.42
N VAL A 213 -1.92 -26.96 11.36
CA VAL A 213 -2.08 -27.48 12.73
C VAL A 213 -3.01 -28.69 12.78
N ALA A 214 -3.99 -28.80 11.87
CA ALA A 214 -4.84 -29.98 11.74
C ALA A 214 -4.06 -31.19 11.18
N ASP A 215 -3.23 -30.99 10.17
CA ASP A 215 -2.37 -32.04 9.59
C ASP A 215 -1.32 -32.54 10.60
N GLN A 216 -0.71 -31.62 11.34
CA GLN A 216 0.23 -31.91 12.41
C GLN A 216 -0.40 -32.49 13.68
N LYS A 217 -1.73 -32.59 13.74
CA LYS A 217 -2.47 -33.05 14.94
C LYS A 217 -2.16 -32.22 16.19
N SER A 218 -1.96 -30.92 16.00
CA SER A 218 -1.54 -29.99 17.03
C SER A 218 -2.73 -29.42 17.79
N ALA A 219 -2.61 -29.35 19.13
CA ALA A 219 -3.62 -28.70 19.98
C ALA A 219 -3.84 -27.22 19.63
N GLN A 220 -2.89 -26.59 18.93
CA GLN A 220 -3.03 -25.24 18.36
C GLN A 220 -4.21 -25.11 17.38
N ALA A 221 -4.76 -26.21 16.86
CA ALA A 221 -6.00 -26.16 16.09
C ALA A 221 -7.16 -25.52 16.87
N THR A 222 -7.24 -25.71 18.19
CA THR A 222 -8.30 -25.16 19.04
C THR A 222 -8.37 -23.62 18.99
N PRO A 223 -7.31 -22.87 19.36
CA PRO A 223 -7.34 -21.41 19.28
C PRO A 223 -7.54 -20.88 17.85
N VAL A 224 -7.09 -21.61 16.81
CA VAL A 224 -7.31 -21.21 15.42
C VAL A 224 -8.78 -21.37 15.01
N PHE A 225 -9.44 -22.46 15.38
CA PHE A 225 -10.89 -22.62 15.16
C PHE A 225 -11.70 -21.54 15.87
N GLU A 226 -11.38 -21.22 17.12
CA GLU A 226 -12.08 -20.16 17.87
C GLU A 226 -11.87 -18.79 17.22
N LYS A 227 -10.66 -18.52 16.72
CA LYS A 227 -10.39 -17.30 15.96
C LYS A 227 -11.20 -17.25 14.66
N ILE A 228 -11.26 -18.34 13.90
CA ILE A 228 -12.09 -18.43 12.69
C ILE A 228 -13.56 -18.21 13.02
N LYS A 229 -14.07 -18.81 14.12
CA LYS A 229 -15.45 -18.62 14.59
C LYS A 229 -15.77 -17.14 14.83
N GLN A 230 -14.84 -16.43 15.48
CA GLN A 230 -14.97 -15.00 15.72
C GLN A 230 -14.96 -14.19 14.42
N LEU A 231 -13.99 -14.43 13.54
CA LEU A 231 -13.78 -13.64 12.32
C LEU A 231 -14.84 -13.92 11.24
N ALA A 232 -15.30 -15.17 11.14
CA ALA A 232 -16.29 -15.60 10.15
C ALA A 232 -17.74 -15.45 10.63
N ALA A 233 -17.98 -14.97 11.86
CA ALA A 233 -19.33 -14.78 12.40
C ALA A 233 -20.24 -13.95 11.47
N PRO A 234 -19.78 -12.83 10.86
CA PRO A 234 -20.60 -12.05 9.91
C PRO A 234 -20.95 -12.81 8.63
N LEU A 235 -20.21 -13.86 8.30
CA LEU A 235 -20.39 -14.66 7.07
C LEU A 235 -21.30 -15.87 7.29
N ALA A 236 -21.59 -16.24 8.55
CA ALA A 236 -22.20 -17.53 8.88
C ALA A 236 -23.57 -17.75 8.23
N ASP A 237 -24.45 -16.75 8.27
CA ASP A 237 -25.80 -16.85 7.69
C ASP A 237 -25.74 -16.89 6.16
N SER A 238 -24.97 -15.98 5.54
CA SER A 238 -24.78 -15.96 4.08
C SER A 238 -24.23 -17.30 3.57
N VAL A 239 -23.16 -17.79 4.20
CA VAL A 239 -22.53 -19.07 3.84
C VAL A 239 -23.52 -20.22 3.95
N LYS A 240 -24.33 -20.24 5.01
CA LYS A 240 -25.36 -21.26 5.19
C LYS A 240 -26.42 -21.19 4.10
N ASP A 241 -26.83 -20.01 3.67
CA ASP A 241 -27.85 -19.85 2.65
C ASP A 241 -27.39 -20.35 1.27
N HIS A 242 -26.16 -20.01 0.85
CA HIS A 242 -25.68 -20.39 -0.49
C HIS A 242 -24.93 -21.72 -0.56
N THR A 243 -24.48 -22.30 0.56
CA THR A 243 -23.80 -23.63 0.57
C THR A 243 -24.55 -24.72 1.32
N ARG A 244 -25.58 -24.37 2.12
CA ARG A 244 -26.25 -25.25 3.10
C ARG A 244 -25.33 -25.75 4.23
N LEU A 245 -24.10 -25.22 4.34
CA LEU A 245 -23.15 -25.55 5.40
C LEU A 245 -23.34 -24.63 6.60
N ASP A 246 -23.55 -25.21 7.78
CA ASP A 246 -23.57 -24.47 9.04
C ASP A 246 -22.14 -24.37 9.60
N LEU A 247 -21.51 -23.20 9.44
CA LEU A 247 -20.12 -22.98 9.88
C LEU A 247 -19.94 -23.16 11.39
N ASN A 248 -20.88 -22.65 12.19
CA ASN A 248 -20.80 -22.74 13.65
C ASN A 248 -20.86 -24.21 14.09
N LYS A 249 -21.79 -24.98 13.52
CA LYS A 249 -21.86 -26.42 13.78
C LYS A 249 -20.57 -27.13 13.35
N LEU A 250 -20.06 -26.85 12.16
CA LEU A 250 -18.82 -27.47 11.66
C LEU A 250 -17.63 -27.19 12.59
N ILE A 251 -17.53 -25.98 13.13
CA ILE A 251 -16.50 -25.60 14.10
C ILE A 251 -16.71 -26.32 15.42
N ASP A 252 -17.92 -26.33 15.98
CA ASP A 252 -18.23 -27.00 17.26
C ASP A 252 -17.97 -28.52 17.20
N ASP A 253 -18.34 -29.16 16.08
CA ASP A 253 -18.01 -30.56 15.79
C ASP A 253 -16.49 -30.79 15.73
N SER A 254 -15.74 -29.83 15.15
CA SER A 254 -14.28 -29.91 15.06
C SER A 254 -13.60 -29.75 16.43
N LEU A 255 -14.09 -28.84 17.28
CA LEU A 255 -13.60 -28.65 18.64
C LEU A 255 -13.85 -29.89 19.51
N THR A 256 -15.00 -30.56 19.31
CA THR A 256 -15.29 -31.85 19.95
C THR A 256 -14.36 -32.95 19.45
N ALA A 257 -14.18 -33.05 18.12
CA ALA A 257 -13.27 -34.01 17.51
C ALA A 257 -11.81 -33.87 17.98
N ILE A 258 -11.33 -32.65 18.26
CA ILE A 258 -10.00 -32.43 18.85
C ILE A 258 -9.90 -33.10 20.23
N LYS A 259 -10.90 -32.91 21.10
CA LYS A 259 -10.94 -33.52 22.45
C LYS A 259 -10.95 -35.05 22.38
N GLU A 260 -11.63 -35.59 21.38
CA GLU A 260 -11.72 -37.04 21.10
C GLU A 260 -10.55 -37.59 20.27
N GLN A 261 -9.56 -36.76 19.93
CA GLN A 261 -8.40 -37.10 19.09
C GLN A 261 -8.76 -37.64 17.68
N GLN A 262 -9.93 -37.26 17.15
CA GLN A 262 -10.42 -37.66 15.83
C GLN A 262 -9.86 -36.74 14.73
N TRP A 263 -8.54 -36.74 14.55
CA TRP A 263 -7.84 -35.81 13.63
C TRP A 263 -8.24 -35.92 12.16
N ASN A 264 -8.75 -37.08 11.72
CA ASN A 264 -9.30 -37.23 10.37
C ASN A 264 -10.52 -36.33 10.15
N VAL A 265 -11.37 -36.16 11.18
CA VAL A 265 -12.53 -35.27 11.16
C VAL A 265 -12.08 -33.82 11.19
N VAL A 266 -11.11 -33.50 12.05
CA VAL A 266 -10.53 -32.15 12.17
C VAL A 266 -9.96 -31.66 10.84
N LEU A 267 -9.11 -32.47 10.21
CA LEU A 267 -8.49 -32.15 8.93
C LEU A 267 -9.52 -32.03 7.80
N ARG A 268 -10.51 -32.94 7.75
CA ARG A 268 -11.60 -32.87 6.78
C ARG A 268 -12.39 -31.55 6.92
N ASN A 269 -12.79 -31.21 8.15
CA ASN A 269 -13.58 -30.02 8.42
C ASN A 269 -12.79 -28.74 8.15
N ALA A 270 -11.49 -28.70 8.49
CA ALA A 270 -10.59 -27.60 8.14
C ALA A 270 -10.53 -27.38 6.62
N ARG A 271 -10.40 -28.46 5.83
CA ARG A 271 -10.41 -28.37 4.36
C ARG A 271 -11.75 -27.86 3.81
N ILE A 272 -12.86 -28.35 4.34
CA ILE A 272 -14.21 -27.88 3.95
C ILE A 272 -14.34 -26.38 4.21
N MET A 273 -14.00 -25.92 5.41
CA MET A 273 -14.09 -24.50 5.78
C MET A 273 -13.26 -23.63 4.86
N ARG A 274 -12.00 -24.02 4.61
CA ARG A 274 -11.13 -23.29 3.69
C ARG A 274 -11.75 -23.19 2.30
N ASN A 275 -12.25 -24.29 1.75
CA ASN A 275 -12.82 -24.31 0.41
C ASN A 275 -14.08 -23.46 0.28
N VAL A 276 -14.89 -23.36 1.34
CA VAL A 276 -16.10 -22.54 1.35
C VAL A 276 -15.76 -21.07 1.53
N LEU A 277 -14.91 -20.74 2.51
CA LEU A 277 -14.63 -19.37 2.90
C LEU A 277 -13.65 -18.64 1.95
N ILE A 278 -12.81 -19.36 1.19
CA ILE A 278 -11.82 -18.72 0.31
C ILE A 278 -12.44 -17.84 -0.79
N ALA A 279 -13.70 -18.12 -1.16
CA ALA A 279 -14.44 -17.37 -2.16
C ALA A 279 -15.12 -16.11 -1.60
N GLU A 280 -15.16 -15.94 -0.28
CA GLU A 280 -15.79 -14.80 0.39
C GLU A 280 -14.94 -13.53 0.19
N ASP A 281 -15.61 -12.41 -0.08
CA ASP A 281 -14.90 -11.15 -0.38
C ASP A 281 -14.08 -10.63 0.80
N LEU A 282 -14.53 -10.88 2.03
CA LEU A 282 -13.76 -10.64 3.25
C LEU A 282 -12.42 -11.39 3.21
N VAL A 283 -12.45 -12.69 2.87
CA VAL A 283 -11.25 -13.53 2.83
C VAL A 283 -10.35 -13.17 1.65
N LYS A 284 -10.92 -12.81 0.49
CA LYS A 284 -10.13 -12.25 -0.64
C LYS A 284 -9.43 -10.95 -0.25
N SER A 285 -10.10 -10.10 0.51
CA SER A 285 -9.51 -8.86 1.01
C SER A 285 -8.35 -9.14 1.97
N ASP A 286 -8.54 -10.06 2.91
CA ASP A 286 -7.50 -10.50 3.83
C ASP A 286 -6.31 -11.17 3.14
N ARG A 287 -6.58 -11.93 2.07
CA ARG A 287 -5.53 -12.50 1.20
C ARG A 287 -4.69 -11.40 0.56
N ARG A 288 -5.29 -10.35 0.01
CA ARG A 288 -4.55 -9.21 -0.61
C ARG A 288 -3.62 -8.51 0.38
N ARG A 289 -3.94 -8.50 1.67
CA ARG A 289 -3.11 -7.89 2.72
C ARG A 289 -1.77 -8.61 2.96
N VAL A 290 -1.65 -9.88 2.52
CA VAL A 290 -0.43 -10.69 2.66
C VAL A 290 0.15 -11.13 1.31
N GLU A 291 -0.66 -11.14 0.26
CA GLU A 291 -0.25 -11.31 -1.14
C GLU A 291 -0.27 -9.95 -1.85
N GLN A 292 0.57 -9.02 -1.39
CA GLN A 292 0.57 -7.64 -1.90
C GLN A 292 0.93 -7.59 -3.38
N ASN A 293 0.16 -6.86 -4.18
CA ASN A 293 0.50 -6.66 -5.58
C ASN A 293 1.81 -5.84 -5.69
N PRO A 294 2.75 -6.14 -6.61
CA PRO A 294 3.94 -5.31 -6.81
C PRO A 294 3.66 -3.81 -6.97
N LEU A 295 2.51 -3.44 -7.55
CA LEU A 295 2.07 -2.05 -7.71
C LEU A 295 1.84 -1.32 -6.37
N GLU A 296 1.58 -2.03 -5.28
CA GLU A 296 1.45 -1.43 -3.94
C GLU A 296 2.77 -0.81 -3.43
N PHE A 297 3.90 -1.15 -4.07
CA PHE A 297 5.22 -0.65 -3.69
C PHE A 297 5.67 0.58 -4.50
N VAL A 298 4.89 1.03 -5.48
CA VAL A 298 5.22 2.18 -6.33
C VAL A 298 5.37 3.45 -5.50
N ILE A 299 6.38 4.27 -5.81
CA ILE A 299 6.59 5.57 -5.17
C ILE A 299 6.01 6.66 -6.07
N HIS A 300 4.84 7.18 -5.71
CA HIS A 300 4.15 8.19 -6.52
C HIS A 300 4.75 9.59 -6.43
N ASP A 301 5.49 9.92 -5.36
CA ASP A 301 5.95 11.28 -5.08
C ASP A 301 7.44 11.34 -4.81
N PHE A 302 8.06 12.42 -5.31
CA PHE A 302 9.43 12.73 -4.93
C PHE A 302 9.50 13.09 -3.43
N PRO A 303 10.56 12.66 -2.73
CA PRO A 303 10.74 13.02 -1.33
C PRO A 303 10.98 14.53 -1.17
N PRO A 304 10.72 15.14 0.00
CA PRO A 304 10.98 16.57 0.23
C PRO A 304 12.41 17.03 -0.11
N ALA A 305 13.40 16.13 0.05
CA ALA A 305 14.79 16.38 -0.31
C ALA A 305 14.99 16.69 -1.81
N PHE A 306 14.14 16.15 -2.68
CA PHE A 306 14.11 16.49 -4.10
C PHE A 306 13.81 17.96 -4.31
N TYR A 307 12.67 18.44 -3.80
CA TYR A 307 12.24 19.83 -3.96
C TYR A 307 13.20 20.83 -3.30
N ALA A 308 13.83 20.43 -2.19
CA ALA A 308 14.82 21.27 -1.51
C ALA A 308 16.13 21.44 -2.31
N ALA A 309 16.45 20.49 -3.19
CA ALA A 309 17.64 20.53 -4.04
C ALA A 309 17.41 21.28 -5.36
N VAL A 310 16.16 21.63 -5.68
CA VAL A 310 15.82 22.38 -6.89
C VAL A 310 16.21 23.85 -6.73
N GLU A 311 16.91 24.38 -7.73
CA GLU A 311 17.19 25.81 -7.87
C GLU A 311 15.96 26.56 -8.35
N TRP A 312 15.01 26.79 -7.44
CA TRP A 312 13.77 27.48 -7.77
C TRP A 312 14.07 28.89 -8.32
N PRO A 313 13.43 29.28 -9.44
CA PRO A 313 13.52 30.65 -9.91
C PRO A 313 13.00 31.57 -8.80
N VAL A 314 13.50 32.81 -8.79
CA VAL A 314 13.01 33.83 -7.86
C VAL A 314 11.49 33.88 -7.97
N GLN A 315 10.80 33.56 -6.88
CA GLN A 315 9.34 33.63 -6.85
C GLN A 315 8.93 35.02 -7.32
N GLN A 316 8.18 35.07 -8.42
CA GLN A 316 7.53 36.31 -8.83
C GLN A 316 6.68 36.78 -7.65
N LYS A 317 6.66 38.10 -7.41
CA LYS A 317 5.82 38.66 -6.34
C LYS A 317 4.41 38.06 -6.49
N PRO A 318 3.85 37.45 -5.43
CA PRO A 318 2.49 36.96 -5.48
C PRO A 318 1.60 38.04 -6.06
N LEU A 319 0.76 37.69 -7.03
CA LEU A 319 -0.25 38.63 -7.51
C LEU A 319 -1.06 39.06 -6.29
N SER A 320 -1.06 40.37 -6.01
CA SER A 320 -1.89 40.90 -4.95
C SER A 320 -3.33 40.82 -5.44
N VAL A 321 -4.00 39.74 -5.08
CA VAL A 321 -5.42 39.56 -5.32
C VAL A 321 -6.16 40.34 -4.24
N GLN A 322 -6.76 41.45 -4.63
CA GLN A 322 -7.76 42.13 -3.80
C GLN A 322 -9.12 41.57 -4.19
N PHE A 323 -9.80 40.95 -3.22
CA PHE A 323 -11.22 40.68 -3.39
C PHE A 323 -11.94 42.02 -3.36
N ALA A 324 -12.67 42.35 -4.43
CA ALA A 324 -13.53 43.52 -4.43
C ALA A 324 -14.65 43.31 -3.41
N ASP A 325 -15.02 44.37 -2.69
CA ASP A 325 -16.25 44.35 -1.89
C ASP A 325 -17.44 44.00 -2.81
N PRO A 326 -18.35 43.12 -2.38
CA PRO A 326 -19.47 42.70 -3.21
C PRO A 326 -20.35 43.91 -3.54
N SER A 327 -20.38 44.31 -4.81
CA SER A 327 -21.34 45.28 -5.32
C SER A 327 -22.65 44.58 -5.69
N SER A 328 -23.79 45.18 -5.37
CA SER A 328 -25.09 44.65 -5.79
C SER A 328 -25.14 44.47 -7.31
N LEU A 329 -25.61 43.30 -7.76
CA LEU A 329 -25.82 43.03 -9.18
C LEU A 329 -26.83 44.04 -9.74
N LYS A 330 -26.48 44.67 -10.86
CA LYS A 330 -27.36 45.60 -11.57
C LYS A 330 -28.04 44.85 -12.70
N PHE A 331 -29.36 44.79 -12.69
CA PHE A 331 -30.14 44.27 -13.81
C PHE A 331 -30.55 45.43 -14.71
N ALA A 332 -30.54 45.22 -16.02
CA ALA A 332 -30.98 46.24 -16.98
C ALA A 332 -32.48 46.55 -16.84
N ASN A 333 -33.25 45.55 -16.42
CA ASN A 333 -34.67 45.63 -16.09
C ASN A 333 -34.89 45.39 -14.59
N GLU A 334 -36.08 44.97 -14.20
CA GLU A 334 -36.40 44.63 -12.80
C GLU A 334 -35.51 43.49 -12.29
N SER A 335 -34.95 43.67 -11.09
CA SER A 335 -34.21 42.62 -10.41
C SER A 335 -35.14 41.45 -10.07
N PRO A 336 -34.71 40.19 -10.27
CA PRO A 336 -35.52 39.03 -9.88
C PRO A 336 -35.80 39.06 -8.37
N SER A 337 -37.07 38.89 -8.01
CA SER A 337 -37.50 38.67 -6.62
C SER A 337 -37.73 37.19 -6.35
N ASP A 338 -37.76 36.80 -5.07
CA ASP A 338 -38.14 35.44 -4.63
C ASP A 338 -37.26 34.31 -5.23
N ILE A 339 -35.97 34.61 -5.41
CA ILE A 339 -34.97 33.66 -5.93
C ILE A 339 -34.89 32.44 -5.02
N LYS A 340 -35.08 31.25 -5.60
CA LYS A 340 -34.97 29.95 -4.95
C LYS A 340 -33.59 29.36 -5.12
N ASP A 341 -33.02 29.49 -6.31
CA ASP A 341 -31.69 29.01 -6.63
C ASP A 341 -31.03 29.90 -7.70
N LEU A 342 -29.70 29.87 -7.72
CA LEU A 342 -28.87 30.66 -8.63
C LEU A 342 -27.65 29.83 -9.01
N GLN A 343 -27.42 29.70 -10.32
CA GLN A 343 -26.23 29.07 -10.87
C GLN A 343 -25.49 29.99 -11.81
N ILE A 344 -24.18 29.75 -11.91
CA ILE A 344 -23.30 30.43 -12.86
C ILE A 344 -22.83 29.38 -13.86
N ALA A 345 -23.13 29.60 -15.13
CA ALA A 345 -22.70 28.75 -16.23
C ALA A 345 -22.53 29.60 -17.49
N ASP A 346 -21.64 29.21 -18.38
CA ASP A 346 -21.54 29.79 -19.72
C ASP A 346 -22.62 29.13 -20.60
N PHE A 347 -23.83 29.72 -20.62
CA PHE A 347 -25.00 29.11 -21.24
C PHE A 347 -24.96 29.28 -22.77
N ASP A 348 -24.39 30.39 -23.26
CA ASP A 348 -24.27 30.68 -24.69
C ASP A 348 -22.91 30.30 -25.31
N LEU A 349 -21.99 29.75 -24.51
CA LEU A 349 -20.66 29.27 -24.91
C LEU A 349 -19.74 30.38 -25.42
N ASP A 350 -19.87 31.61 -24.91
CA ASP A 350 -19.02 32.75 -25.28
C ASP A 350 -17.76 32.90 -24.42
N GLY A 351 -17.57 32.00 -23.45
CA GLY A 351 -16.46 32.01 -22.50
C GLY A 351 -16.65 32.95 -21.31
N LYS A 352 -17.84 33.54 -21.14
CA LYS A 352 -18.19 34.40 -20.00
C LYS A 352 -19.29 33.75 -19.15
N PRO A 353 -19.30 34.02 -17.84
CA PRO A 353 -20.33 33.49 -16.96
C PRO A 353 -21.69 34.17 -17.20
N ASP A 354 -22.73 33.37 -17.43
CA ASP A 354 -24.13 33.78 -17.36
C ASP A 354 -24.74 33.45 -16.01
N LEU A 355 -25.83 34.14 -15.67
CA LEU A 355 -26.58 33.95 -14.44
C LEU A 355 -27.88 33.20 -14.73
N ILE A 356 -28.03 32.00 -14.17
CA ILE A 356 -29.27 31.23 -14.25
C ILE A 356 -30.00 31.39 -12.92
N VAL A 357 -31.17 32.01 -12.95
CA VAL A 357 -31.97 32.33 -11.76
C VAL A 357 -33.25 31.52 -11.79
N LEU A 358 -33.48 30.72 -10.76
CA LEU A 358 -34.73 30.02 -10.53
C LEU A 358 -35.56 30.80 -9.51
N THR A 359 -36.80 31.09 -9.88
CA THR A 359 -37.85 31.60 -8.99
C THR A 359 -38.98 30.58 -8.89
N VAL A 360 -39.96 30.81 -8.02
CA VAL A 360 -41.15 29.96 -7.93
C VAL A 360 -41.92 29.88 -9.25
N LYS A 361 -41.86 30.94 -10.08
CA LYS A 361 -42.69 31.05 -11.29
C LYS A 361 -41.95 30.71 -12.57
N GLN A 362 -40.63 30.85 -12.59
CA GLN A 362 -39.85 30.77 -13.83
C GLN A 362 -38.36 30.53 -13.57
N VAL A 363 -37.70 29.99 -14.59
CA VAL A 363 -36.25 30.04 -14.77
C VAL A 363 -35.91 31.14 -15.75
N SER A 364 -34.91 31.95 -15.44
CA SER A 364 -34.43 33.05 -16.28
C SER A 364 -32.92 33.00 -16.41
N VAL A 365 -32.40 33.25 -17.62
CA VAL A 365 -30.96 33.31 -17.90
C VAL A 365 -30.59 34.75 -18.24
N PHE A 366 -29.58 35.28 -17.57
CA PHE A 366 -29.09 36.64 -17.78
C PHE A 366 -27.63 36.64 -18.20
N LYS A 367 -27.29 37.54 -19.13
CA LYS A 367 -25.92 37.80 -19.58
C LYS A 367 -25.45 39.16 -19.11
N GLN A 368 -24.16 39.29 -18.84
CA GLN A 368 -23.59 40.60 -18.52
C GLN A 368 -23.29 41.41 -19.80
N SER A 369 -23.92 42.57 -19.91
CA SER A 369 -23.68 43.53 -20.98
C SER A 369 -22.34 44.28 -20.80
N ALA A 370 -21.92 45.01 -21.84
CA ALA A 370 -20.68 45.80 -21.81
C ALA A 370 -20.65 46.90 -20.75
N ASN A 371 -21.81 47.34 -20.24
CA ASN A 371 -21.90 48.34 -19.17
C ASN A 371 -21.94 47.69 -17.76
N GLY A 372 -21.86 46.35 -17.68
CA GLY A 372 -21.88 45.58 -16.44
C GLY A 372 -23.27 45.21 -15.92
N ALA A 373 -24.36 45.64 -16.60
CA ALA A 373 -25.72 45.26 -16.25
C ALA A 373 -26.08 43.87 -16.80
N TRP A 374 -26.83 43.11 -16.01
CA TRP A 374 -27.38 41.80 -16.36
C TRP A 374 -28.66 41.97 -17.20
N GLU A 375 -28.62 41.46 -18.42
CA GLU A 375 -29.68 41.53 -19.42
C GLU A 375 -30.30 40.14 -19.61
N LEU A 376 -31.63 40.09 -19.68
CA LEU A 376 -32.35 38.83 -19.86
C LEU A 376 -32.10 38.27 -21.27
N ILE A 377 -31.58 37.05 -21.34
CA ILE A 377 -31.42 36.30 -22.60
C ILE A 377 -32.71 35.54 -22.92
N THR A 378 -33.18 34.77 -21.94
CA THR A 378 -34.36 33.92 -22.10
C THR A 378 -35.00 33.64 -20.74
N GLN A 379 -36.30 33.37 -20.74
CA GLN A 379 -37.04 32.92 -19.56
C GLN A 379 -38.08 31.88 -19.95
N GLN A 380 -38.32 30.96 -19.03
CA GLN A 380 -39.33 29.91 -19.18
C GLN A 380 -40.14 29.83 -17.89
N GLU A 381 -41.46 29.94 -18.01
CA GLU A 381 -42.37 29.72 -16.87
C GLU A 381 -42.32 28.25 -16.43
N CYS A 382 -42.20 28.05 -15.13
CA CYS A 382 -42.29 26.74 -14.48
C CYS A 382 -43.77 26.46 -14.21
N GLY A 383 -44.39 25.61 -15.03
CA GLY A 383 -45.77 25.18 -14.80
C GLY A 383 -45.84 24.09 -13.72
N GLY A 384 -46.20 24.45 -12.49
CA GLY A 384 -46.60 23.51 -11.42
C GLY A 384 -45.84 23.65 -10.11
N ASP A 385 -46.56 23.37 -9.00
CA ASP A 385 -46.11 23.38 -7.59
C ASP A 385 -44.81 22.60 -7.32
#